data_AF-A0A7S4FL99-F1
#
_entry.id   AF-A0A7S4FL99-F1
#
_cell.length_a   1.000
_cell.length_b   1.000
_cell.length_c   1.000
_cell.angle_alpha   90.00
_cell.angle_beta   90.00
_cell.angle_gamma   90.00
#
_symmetry.space_group_name_H-M   'P 1'
#
loop_
_entity.id
_entity.type
_entity.pdbx_description
1 polymer ?
#
loop_
_entity_poly.entity_id
_entity_poly.type
_entity_poly.pdbx_seq_one_letter_code
_entity_poly.pdbx_strand_id
1 'polypeptide(L)'
;SDTTDPCVICLSHKRDPVALPCMHTFCLQCLAELFPSAAGAQPVVVPCPVCRQPANRPAAMHATRIAQRLSTSLSTSAPWLVVQPGTHVGEVLLLLAATSGAVNVLAWLIETVGIDPQGLKSACGRNILHIVATHTADDFRASLVATWLGAHGLSELSKQLSDEGCSPLHEAIKA
;
A
#
# COMPACT_ATOMS: atom_id res chain seq x y z
N SER A 1 -24.41 7.70 16.87
CA SER A 1 -24.58 9.02 16.22
C SER A 1 -23.42 9.22 15.29
N ASP A 2 -23.59 8.88 14.01
CA ASP A 2 -22.59 9.06 12.96
C ASP A 2 -22.40 10.55 12.67
N THR A 3 -21.24 11.10 13.01
CA THR A 3 -20.91 12.52 12.78
C THR A 3 -20.35 12.71 11.36
N THR A 4 -21.24 12.76 10.37
CA THR A 4 -20.97 13.30 9.03
C THR A 4 -21.09 14.84 9.01
N ASP A 5 -20.58 15.51 10.04
CA ASP A 5 -20.64 16.97 10.08
C ASP A 5 -19.81 17.58 8.93
N PRO A 6 -20.22 18.69 8.32
CA PRO A 6 -19.39 19.40 7.35
C PRO A 6 -18.10 19.93 8.00
N CYS A 7 -17.08 20.21 7.20
CA CYS A 7 -15.91 20.93 7.68
C CYS A 7 -16.33 22.36 8.04
N VAL A 8 -16.10 22.81 9.27
CA VAL A 8 -16.48 24.17 9.70
C VAL A 8 -15.67 25.29 9.03
N ILE A 9 -14.57 24.95 8.34
CA ILE A 9 -13.72 25.92 7.64
C ILE A 9 -14.24 26.17 6.22
N CYS A 10 -14.48 25.12 5.44
CA CYS A 10 -14.96 25.23 4.05
C CYS A 10 -16.46 24.94 3.88
N LEU A 11 -17.17 24.68 4.97
CA LEU A 11 -18.61 24.40 5.03
C LEU A 11 -19.09 23.28 4.08
N SER A 12 -18.20 22.37 3.71
CA SER A 12 -18.43 21.30 2.73
C SER A 12 -18.12 19.94 3.34
N HIS A 13 -18.47 18.85 2.64
CA HIS A 13 -18.06 17.51 3.02
C HIS A 13 -16.54 17.44 3.23
N LYS A 14 -16.11 16.82 4.34
CA LYS A 14 -14.69 16.74 4.71
C LYS A 14 -13.93 15.94 3.65
N ARG A 15 -12.94 16.56 3.00
CA ARG A 15 -12.00 15.90 2.08
C ARG A 15 -10.70 15.65 2.84
N ASP A 16 -10.29 14.39 2.92
CA ASP A 16 -9.15 13.93 3.72
C ASP A 16 -9.24 14.43 5.18
N PRO A 17 -10.18 13.88 5.99
CA PRO A 17 -10.41 14.33 7.35
C PRO A 17 -9.18 14.10 8.25
N VAL A 18 -8.70 15.16 8.90
CA VAL A 18 -7.64 15.11 9.90
C VAL A 18 -8.17 15.61 11.23
N ALA A 19 -7.98 14.83 12.30
CA ALA A 19 -8.37 15.18 13.65
C ALA A 19 -7.24 15.91 14.39
N LEU A 20 -7.60 16.98 15.09
CA LEU A 20 -6.73 17.61 16.09
C LEU A 20 -6.72 16.81 17.41
N PRO A 21 -5.79 17.04 18.34
CA PRO A 21 -5.76 16.37 19.65
C PRO A 21 -7.05 16.54 20.47
N CYS A 22 -7.81 17.60 20.21
CA CYS A 22 -9.13 17.85 20.80
C CYS A 22 -10.28 17.07 20.12
N MET A 23 -9.96 16.09 19.25
CA MET A 23 -10.90 15.24 18.52
C MET A 23 -11.83 15.94 17.52
N HIS A 24 -11.60 17.23 17.24
CA HIS A 24 -12.28 17.92 16.14
C HIS A 24 -11.57 17.66 14.81
N THR A 25 -12.38 17.39 13.78
CA THR A 25 -11.91 16.94 12.48
C THR A 25 -12.20 17.98 11.40
N PHE A 26 -11.25 18.19 10.49
CA PHE A 26 -11.35 19.17 9.41
C PHE A 26 -10.74 18.63 8.12
N CYS A 27 -10.95 19.30 6.98
CA CYS A 27 -10.23 18.95 5.75
C CYS A 27 -8.74 19.20 5.93
N LEU A 28 -7.90 18.31 5.40
CA LEU A 28 -6.45 18.45 5.47
C LEU A 28 -5.98 19.80 4.86
N GLN A 29 -6.55 20.20 3.72
CA GLN A 29 -6.21 21.48 3.08
C GLN A 29 -6.62 22.68 3.94
N CYS A 30 -7.81 22.64 4.54
CA CYS A 30 -8.29 23.71 5.42
C CYS A 30 -7.42 23.84 6.68
N LEU A 31 -6.96 22.74 7.25
CA LEU A 31 -5.96 22.78 8.33
C LEU A 31 -4.60 23.30 7.84
N ALA A 32 -4.17 22.94 6.64
CA ALA A 32 -2.91 23.44 6.06
C ALA A 32 -2.88 24.96 5.89
N GLU A 33 -4.01 25.57 5.53
CA GLU A 33 -4.14 27.02 5.43
C GLU A 33 -4.12 27.70 6.82
N LEU A 34 -4.58 27.02 7.87
CA LEU A 34 -4.51 27.53 9.25
C LEU A 34 -3.10 27.50 9.83
N PHE A 35 -2.25 26.55 9.40
CA PHE A 35 -0.86 26.43 9.82
C PHE A 35 0.09 26.85 8.68
N PRO A 36 0.24 28.16 8.37
CA PRO A 36 1.16 28.61 7.34
C PRO A 36 2.57 28.11 7.65
N SER A 37 3.28 27.64 6.62
CA SER A 37 4.66 27.16 6.76
C SER A 37 5.52 28.26 7.37
N ALA A 38 5.86 28.11 8.65
CA ALA A 38 6.88 28.92 9.26
C ALA A 38 8.21 28.55 8.59
N ALA A 39 8.75 29.46 7.78
CA ALA A 39 10.12 29.40 7.26
C ALA A 39 11.17 29.62 8.38
N GLY A 40 10.81 29.37 9.65
CA GLY A 40 11.63 29.57 10.84
C GLY A 40 11.13 28.63 11.93
N ALA A 41 12.07 28.05 12.68
CA ALA A 41 11.95 26.88 13.55
C ALA A 41 11.07 27.03 14.82
N GLN A 42 9.91 27.68 14.74
CA GLN A 42 8.97 27.79 15.86
C GLN A 42 7.71 26.94 15.62
N PRO A 43 7.25 26.16 16.61
CA PRO A 43 6.00 25.44 16.50
C PRO A 43 4.85 26.44 16.42
N VAL A 44 4.23 26.57 15.24
CA VAL A 44 3.03 27.39 15.06
C VAL A 44 1.88 26.68 15.78
N VAL A 45 1.49 27.20 16.94
CA VAL A 45 0.34 26.76 17.71
C VAL A 45 -0.87 27.56 17.23
N VAL A 46 -1.91 26.87 16.74
CA VAL A 46 -3.14 27.51 16.29
C VAL A 46 -4.30 27.00 17.15
N PRO A 47 -5.17 27.88 17.66
CA PRO A 47 -6.34 27.45 18.41
C PRO A 47 -7.30 26.69 17.50
N CYS A 48 -7.87 25.59 18.00
CA CYS A 48 -8.93 24.85 17.30
C CYS A 48 -10.11 25.78 16.97
N PRO A 49 -10.61 25.83 15.72
CA PRO A 49 -11.75 26.67 15.35
C PRO A 49 -13.05 26.34 16.10
N VAL A 50 -13.17 25.14 16.68
CA VAL A 50 -14.38 24.70 17.39
C VAL A 50 -14.28 24.96 18.90
N CYS A 51 -13.23 24.45 19.55
CA CYS A 51 -13.12 24.49 21.01
C CYS A 51 -12.00 25.41 21.53
N ARG A 52 -11.28 26.09 20.64
CA ARG A 52 -10.15 27.00 20.95
C ARG A 52 -8.99 26.37 21.73
N GLN A 53 -8.99 25.04 21.90
CA GLN A 53 -7.86 24.34 22.48
C GLN A 53 -6.60 24.54 21.61
N PRO A 54 -5.45 24.87 22.20
CA PRO A 54 -4.22 25.06 21.46
C PRO A 54 -3.83 23.74 20.79
N ALA A 55 -3.66 23.77 19.47
CA ALA A 55 -3.21 22.62 18.72
C ALA A 55 -1.90 22.95 18.01
N ASN A 56 -0.92 22.08 18.17
CA ASN A 56 0.27 22.11 17.34
C ASN A 56 -0.08 21.56 15.96
N ARG A 57 0.70 21.96 14.95
CA ARG A 57 0.60 21.39 13.60
C ARG A 57 0.65 19.86 13.70
N PRO A 58 -0.43 19.14 13.31
CA PRO A 58 -0.47 17.68 13.42
C PRO A 58 0.69 17.02 12.66
N ALA A 59 1.39 16.06 13.28
CA ALA A 59 2.41 15.26 12.59
C ALA A 59 1.85 14.54 11.34
N ALA A 60 0.55 14.19 11.38
CA ALA A 60 -0.20 13.67 10.25
C ALA A 60 -0.18 14.60 9.01
N MET A 61 -0.09 15.92 9.17
CA MET A 61 0.00 16.82 8.01
C MET A 61 1.33 16.68 7.24
N HIS A 62 2.41 16.23 7.87
CA HIS A 62 3.70 15.99 7.21
C HIS A 62 3.81 14.56 6.64
N ALA A 63 3.32 13.55 7.35
CA ALA A 63 3.49 12.15 6.97
C ALA A 63 2.33 11.60 6.12
N THR A 64 1.11 12.12 6.25
CA THR A 64 -0.06 11.36 5.78
C THR A 64 -0.51 11.70 4.37
N ARG A 65 -0.11 12.80 3.72
CA ARG A 65 -0.49 13.01 2.31
C ARG A 65 0.16 11.99 1.37
N ILE A 66 1.45 11.74 1.52
CA ILE A 66 2.16 10.78 0.66
C ILE A 66 1.81 9.36 1.09
N ALA A 67 1.88 9.05 2.40
CA ALA A 67 1.56 7.71 2.89
C ALA A 67 0.10 7.31 2.63
N GLN A 68 -0.88 8.23 2.81
CA GLN A 68 -2.29 7.95 2.55
C GLN A 68 -2.58 7.88 1.06
N ARG A 69 -1.96 8.73 0.22
CA ARG A 69 -2.11 8.60 -1.24
C ARG A 69 -1.48 7.33 -1.76
N LEU A 70 -0.30 6.97 -1.25
CA LEU A 70 0.36 5.71 -1.58
C LEU A 70 -0.45 4.52 -1.10
N SER A 71 -1.01 4.55 0.11
CA SER A 71 -1.86 3.48 0.62
C SER A 71 -3.15 3.37 -0.20
N THR A 72 -3.83 4.48 -0.52
CA THR A 72 -5.02 4.44 -1.38
C THR A 72 -4.68 3.98 -2.79
N SER A 73 -3.53 4.42 -3.33
CA SER A 73 -3.09 4.00 -4.66
C SER A 73 -2.79 2.51 -4.68
N LEU A 74 -2.04 1.98 -3.71
CA LEU A 74 -1.76 0.55 -3.56
C LEU A 74 -3.04 -0.25 -3.33
N SER A 75 -3.95 0.21 -2.47
CA SER A 75 -5.22 -0.49 -2.23
C SER A 75 -6.10 -0.52 -3.49
N THR A 76 -5.98 0.47 -4.38
CA THR A 76 -6.74 0.49 -5.64
C THR A 76 -6.06 -0.35 -6.72
N SER A 77 -4.73 -0.29 -6.85
CA SER A 77 -3.98 -0.97 -7.92
C SER A 77 -3.56 -2.40 -7.58
N ALA A 78 -3.39 -2.70 -6.29
CA ALA A 78 -2.91 -3.98 -5.77
C ALA A 78 -3.59 -4.30 -4.41
N PRO A 79 -4.92 -4.48 -4.36
CA PRO A 79 -5.65 -4.80 -3.13
C PRO A 79 -5.20 -6.13 -2.48
N TRP A 80 -4.57 -7.01 -3.26
CA TRP A 80 -3.98 -8.26 -2.81
C TRP A 80 -2.67 -8.09 -2.04
N LEU A 81 -2.01 -6.93 -2.15
CA LEU A 81 -0.75 -6.63 -1.50
C LEU A 81 -1.00 -6.04 -0.11
N VAL A 82 -1.11 -6.92 0.89
CA VAL A 82 -1.27 -6.52 2.29
C VAL A 82 0.10 -6.35 2.94
N VAL A 83 0.50 -5.10 3.18
CA VAL A 83 1.75 -4.79 3.89
C VAL A 83 1.52 -4.99 5.39
N GLN A 84 2.21 -5.97 5.98
CA GLN A 84 2.16 -6.28 7.41
C GLN A 84 3.36 -5.67 8.16
N PRO A 85 3.28 -5.48 9.49
CA PRO A 85 4.44 -5.13 10.29
C PRO A 85 5.51 -6.24 10.18
N GLY A 86 6.57 -5.99 9.43
CA GLY A 86 7.63 -6.97 9.15
C GLY A 86 7.80 -7.31 7.66
N THR A 87 6.89 -6.87 6.77
CA THR A 87 7.09 -7.02 5.32
C THR A 87 8.25 -6.16 4.87
N HIS A 88 9.27 -6.76 4.26
CA HIS A 88 10.43 -6.03 3.77
C HIS A 88 10.10 -5.35 2.43
N VAL A 89 10.69 -4.17 2.19
CA VAL A 89 10.51 -3.42 0.93
C VAL A 89 10.82 -4.28 -0.29
N GLY A 90 11.83 -5.16 -0.18
CA GLY A 90 12.19 -6.10 -1.25
C GLY A 90 11.07 -7.07 -1.64
N GLU A 91 10.32 -7.59 -0.66
CA GLU A 91 9.22 -8.52 -0.88
C GLU A 91 8.07 -7.85 -1.65
N VAL A 92 7.76 -6.60 -1.28
CA VAL A 92 6.75 -5.79 -1.97
C VAL A 92 7.16 -5.52 -3.42
N LEU A 93 8.41 -5.11 -3.63
CA LEU A 93 8.94 -4.83 -4.97
C LEU A 93 8.94 -6.09 -5.85
N LEU A 94 9.23 -7.25 -5.27
CA LEU A 94 9.24 -8.52 -5.99
C LEU A 94 7.85 -8.87 -6.52
N LEU A 95 6.81 -8.74 -5.69
CA LEU A 95 5.43 -9.04 -6.11
C LEU A 95 4.91 -8.06 -7.16
N LEU A 96 5.26 -6.78 -7.03
CA LEU A 96 4.92 -5.77 -8.04
C LEU A 96 5.63 -6.05 -9.37
N ALA A 97 6.93 -6.39 -9.34
CA ALA A 97 7.67 -6.75 -10.55
C ALA A 97 7.08 -8.00 -11.23
N ALA A 98 6.64 -8.98 -10.44
CA ALA A 98 6.00 -10.20 -10.93
C ALA A 98 4.66 -9.90 -11.61
N THR A 99 3.76 -9.17 -10.95
CA THR A 99 2.45 -8.83 -11.52
C THR A 99 2.54 -7.87 -12.72
N SER A 100 3.59 -7.04 -12.78
CA SER A 100 3.84 -6.18 -13.94
C SER A 100 4.59 -6.87 -15.09
N GLY A 101 5.01 -8.13 -14.94
CA GLY A 101 5.82 -8.86 -15.92
C GLY A 101 7.22 -8.28 -16.13
N ALA A 102 7.73 -7.50 -15.18
CA ALA A 102 9.03 -6.85 -15.26
C ALA A 102 10.14 -7.83 -14.87
N VAL A 103 10.36 -8.84 -15.71
CA VAL A 103 11.28 -9.96 -15.42
C VAL A 103 12.71 -9.51 -15.16
N ASN A 104 13.16 -8.43 -15.78
CA ASN A 104 14.47 -7.83 -15.51
C ASN A 104 14.60 -7.30 -14.07
N VAL A 105 13.57 -6.64 -13.55
CA VAL A 105 13.53 -6.16 -12.16
C VAL A 105 13.40 -7.35 -11.20
N LEU A 106 12.58 -8.33 -11.56
CA LEU A 106 12.41 -9.56 -10.80
C LEU A 106 13.73 -10.34 -10.69
N ALA A 107 14.45 -10.50 -11.80
CA ALA A 107 15.78 -11.12 -11.84
C ALA A 107 16.78 -10.35 -10.97
N TRP A 108 16.83 -9.03 -11.10
CA TRP A 108 17.72 -8.20 -10.28
C TRP A 108 17.45 -8.35 -8.78
N LEU A 109 16.18 -8.38 -8.37
CA LEU A 109 15.77 -8.56 -6.98
C LEU A 109 16.18 -9.94 -6.42
N ILE A 110 16.06 -11.00 -7.20
CA ILE A 110 16.41 -12.36 -6.75
C ILE A 110 17.92 -12.57 -6.79
N GLU A 111 18.57 -12.25 -7.90
CA GLU A 111 19.97 -12.60 -8.15
C GLU A 111 20.96 -11.61 -7.54
N THR A 112 20.64 -10.31 -7.57
CA THR A 112 21.56 -9.26 -7.09
C THR A 112 21.26 -8.87 -5.65
N VAL A 113 19.99 -8.71 -5.29
CA VAL A 113 19.58 -8.32 -3.93
C VAL A 113 19.48 -9.54 -3.00
N GLY A 114 19.31 -10.75 -3.54
CA GLY A 114 19.27 -11.99 -2.76
C GLY A 114 17.93 -12.22 -2.06
N ILE A 115 16.83 -11.71 -2.61
CA ILE A 115 15.49 -11.92 -2.06
C ILE A 115 15.04 -13.33 -2.40
N ASP A 116 14.70 -14.13 -1.38
CA ASP A 116 14.18 -15.48 -1.58
C ASP A 116 12.68 -15.45 -1.96
N PRO A 117 12.31 -15.84 -3.19
CA PRO A 117 10.92 -15.92 -3.60
C PRO A 117 10.15 -17.10 -2.97
N GLN A 118 10.82 -18.11 -2.43
CA GLN A 118 10.17 -19.31 -1.88
C GLN A 118 9.59 -19.10 -0.47
N GLY A 119 10.30 -18.32 0.36
CA GLY A 119 9.80 -17.90 1.67
C GLY A 119 8.66 -16.88 1.58
N LEU A 120 8.47 -16.25 0.42
CA LEU A 120 7.48 -15.19 0.25
C LEU A 120 6.06 -15.74 0.12
N LYS A 121 5.27 -15.56 1.17
CA LYS A 121 3.84 -15.91 1.20
C LYS A 121 3.00 -14.71 1.59
N SER A 122 1.86 -14.57 0.92
CA SER A 122 0.79 -13.65 1.32
C SER A 122 0.19 -14.07 2.65
N ALA A 123 -0.65 -13.21 3.24
CA ALA A 123 -1.36 -13.48 4.49
C ALA A 123 -2.29 -14.72 4.43
N CYS A 124 -2.63 -15.19 3.23
CA CYS A 124 -3.41 -16.42 2.98
C CYS A 124 -2.58 -17.56 2.36
N GLY A 125 -1.26 -17.57 2.60
CA GLY A 125 -0.37 -18.65 2.15
C GLY A 125 -0.03 -18.66 0.66
N ARG A 126 -0.59 -17.73 -0.13
CA ARG A 126 -0.33 -17.60 -1.57
C ARG A 126 1.10 -17.15 -1.85
N ASN A 127 1.83 -17.92 -2.65
CA ASN A 127 3.14 -17.54 -3.17
C ASN A 127 3.04 -16.64 -4.42
N ILE A 128 4.19 -16.25 -4.96
CA ILE A 128 4.31 -15.39 -6.13
C ILE A 128 3.55 -15.91 -7.37
N LEU A 129 3.50 -17.24 -7.59
CA LEU A 129 2.78 -17.81 -8.75
C LEU A 129 1.26 -17.72 -8.60
N HIS A 130 0.72 -17.90 -7.39
CA HIS A 130 -0.72 -17.69 -7.14
C HIS A 130 -1.10 -16.24 -7.45
N ILE A 131 -0.28 -15.29 -6.98
CA ILE A 131 -0.53 -13.86 -7.16
C ILE A 131 -0.46 -13.48 -8.65
N VAL A 132 0.58 -13.95 -9.35
CA VAL A 132 0.76 -13.73 -10.79
C VAL A 132 -0.41 -14.33 -11.57
N ALA A 133 -0.82 -15.56 -11.27
CA ALA A 133 -1.94 -16.24 -11.93
C ALA A 133 -3.29 -15.50 -11.80
N THR A 134 -3.47 -14.70 -10.75
CA THR A 134 -4.77 -14.08 -10.42
C THR A 134 -4.81 -12.58 -10.65
N HIS A 135 -3.65 -11.91 -10.77
CA HIS A 135 -3.58 -10.44 -10.76
C HIS A 135 -2.76 -9.83 -11.89
N THR A 136 -2.23 -10.62 -12.82
CA THR A 136 -1.66 -10.04 -14.06
C THR A 136 -2.77 -9.55 -14.98
N ALA A 137 -2.54 -8.41 -15.63
CA ALA A 137 -3.50 -7.84 -16.57
C ALA A 137 -3.65 -8.67 -17.87
N ASP A 138 -2.68 -9.51 -18.19
CA ASP A 138 -2.67 -10.36 -19.38
C ASP A 138 -1.93 -11.70 -19.13
N ASP A 139 -2.36 -12.75 -19.84
CA ASP A 139 -1.78 -14.10 -19.74
C ASP A 139 -0.32 -14.14 -20.18
N PHE A 140 0.08 -13.20 -21.04
CA PHE A 140 1.45 -13.11 -21.54
C PHE A 140 2.44 -12.81 -20.42
N ARG A 141 2.14 -11.83 -19.56
CA ARG A 141 2.97 -11.48 -18.40
C ARG A 141 3.04 -12.60 -17.38
N ALA A 142 1.92 -13.27 -17.12
CA ALA A 142 1.89 -14.42 -16.22
C ALA A 142 2.77 -15.56 -16.74
N SER A 143 2.61 -15.89 -18.02
CA SER A 143 3.41 -16.92 -18.68
C SER A 143 4.89 -16.57 -18.69
N LEU A 144 5.23 -15.30 -18.95
CA LEU A 144 6.62 -14.84 -18.99
C LEU A 144 7.31 -14.99 -17.62
N VAL A 145 6.65 -14.56 -16.54
CA VAL A 145 7.18 -14.68 -15.18
C VAL A 145 7.23 -16.14 -14.73
N ALA A 146 6.19 -16.92 -14.99
CA ALA A 146 6.15 -18.34 -14.64
C ALA A 146 7.26 -19.14 -15.38
N THR A 147 7.47 -18.85 -16.67
CA THR A 147 8.52 -19.46 -17.47
C THR A 147 9.91 -19.09 -16.93
N TRP A 148 10.12 -17.82 -16.58
CA TRP A 148 11.39 -17.38 -16.00
C TRP A 148 11.65 -18.06 -14.64
N LEU A 149 10.67 -18.08 -13.73
CA LEU A 149 10.82 -18.75 -12.43
C LEU A 149 11.13 -20.24 -12.59
N GLY A 150 10.48 -20.92 -13.55
CA GLY A 150 10.75 -22.31 -13.87
C GLY A 150 12.18 -22.55 -14.38
N ALA A 151 12.68 -21.67 -15.27
CA ALA A 151 14.04 -21.75 -15.79
C ALA A 151 15.11 -21.54 -14.71
N HIS A 152 14.80 -20.79 -13.66
CA HIS A 152 15.71 -20.49 -12.55
C HIS A 152 15.57 -21.47 -11.36
N GLY A 153 14.97 -22.65 -11.59
CA GLY A 153 14.92 -23.72 -10.58
C GLY A 153 13.87 -23.51 -9.48
N LEU A 154 12.95 -22.56 -9.67
CA LEU A 154 11.86 -22.27 -8.73
C LEU A 154 10.57 -23.03 -9.09
N SER A 155 10.69 -24.17 -9.76
CA SER A 155 9.56 -25.01 -10.15
C SER A 155 8.78 -25.55 -8.95
N GLU A 156 9.40 -25.66 -7.76
CA GLU A 156 8.74 -26.06 -6.52
C GLU A 156 7.62 -25.10 -6.09
N LEU A 157 7.68 -23.82 -6.49
CA LEU A 157 6.60 -22.85 -6.25
C LEU A 157 5.27 -23.32 -6.88
N SER A 158 5.32 -24.07 -7.98
CA SER A 158 4.11 -24.58 -8.65
C SER A 158 3.37 -25.65 -7.85
N LYS A 159 4.07 -26.30 -6.91
CA LYS A 159 3.54 -27.41 -6.10
C LYS A 159 3.03 -26.96 -4.73
N GLN A 160 3.45 -25.78 -4.27
CA GLN A 160 2.99 -25.22 -3.01
C GLN A 160 1.51 -24.85 -3.10
N LEU A 161 0.75 -25.17 -2.07
CA LEU A 161 -0.67 -24.83 -1.96
C LEU A 161 -0.85 -23.57 -1.13
N SER A 162 -1.87 -22.78 -1.47
CA SER A 162 -2.40 -21.73 -0.59
C SER A 162 -3.10 -22.32 0.64
N ASP A 163 -3.46 -21.48 1.62
CA ASP A 163 -4.16 -21.94 2.82
C ASP A 163 -5.54 -22.54 2.51
N GLU A 164 -6.12 -22.18 1.35
CA GLU A 164 -7.36 -22.73 0.78
C GLU A 164 -7.15 -24.06 0.03
N GLY A 165 -5.92 -24.60 0.03
CA GLY A 165 -5.57 -25.85 -0.63
C GLY A 165 -5.54 -25.79 -2.16
N CYS A 166 -5.56 -24.59 -2.76
CA CYS A 166 -5.48 -24.41 -4.21
C CYS A 166 -4.01 -24.35 -4.66
N SER A 167 -3.71 -24.91 -5.83
CA SER A 167 -2.42 -24.70 -6.49
C SER A 167 -2.45 -23.45 -7.39
N PRO A 168 -1.30 -22.86 -7.74
CA PRO A 168 -1.26 -21.69 -8.62
C PRO A 168 -1.97 -21.92 -9.97
N LEU A 169 -1.83 -23.14 -10.52
CA LEU A 169 -2.50 -23.52 -11.77
C LEU A 169 -4.02 -23.61 -11.62
N HIS A 170 -4.52 -24.07 -10.47
CA HIS A 170 -5.96 -24.09 -10.21
C HIS A 170 -6.53 -22.67 -10.13
N GLU A 171 -5.78 -21.72 -9.57
CA GLU A 171 -6.20 -20.32 -9.52
C GLU A 171 -6.13 -19.65 -10.90
N ALA A 172 -5.13 -19.98 -11.73
CA ALA A 172 -5.01 -19.49 -13.11
C ALA A 172 -6.21 -19.88 -13.99
N ILE A 173 -6.81 -21.05 -13.75
CA ILE A 173 -7.99 -21.53 -14.52
C ILE A 173 -9.29 -20.84 -14.05
N LYS A 174 -9.31 -20.28 -12.83
CA LYS A 174 -10.48 -19.63 -12.23
C LYS A 174 -10.52 -18.12 -12.50
N ALA A 175 -9.39 -17.51 -12.81
CA ALA A 175 -9.24 -16.07 -13.09
C ALA A 175 -9.76 -15.72 -14.49
#